data_AF-A0A960SP34-F1
#
_entry.id   AF-A0A960SP34-F1
#
_cell.length_a   1.000
_cell.length_b   1.000
_cell.length_c   1.000
_cell.angle_alpha   90.00
_cell.angle_beta   90.00
_cell.angle_gamma   90.00
#
_symmetry.space_group_name_H-M   'P 1'
#
loop_
_entity.id
_entity.type
_entity.pdbx_description
1 polymer ?
#
loop_
_entity_poly.entity_id
_entity_poly.type
_entity_poly.pdbx_seq_one_letter_code
_entity_poly.pdbx_strand_id
1 'polypeptide(L)'
;LVVLCADLKAWEKNAAGYWRNAPQAVQDFLVPAIAQYYTGRESVQRDECMRSCGLAGQTLMLAAKAMGYDSCPMDGFDFDAVARLINLPADHLISFMIAIGKGTKEAWPRPGQLPYDQVVIENRF
;
A
#
# COMPACT_ATOMS: atom_id res chain seq x y z
N LEU A 1 -14.88 6.66 -4.47
CA LEU A 1 -13.50 7.07 -4.09
C LEU A 1 -13.03 6.13 -2.99
N VAL A 2 -11.83 5.58 -3.12
CA VAL A 2 -11.23 4.70 -2.12
C VAL A 2 -10.00 5.40 -1.55
N VAL A 3 -9.90 5.50 -0.22
CA VAL A 3 -8.72 6.04 0.46
C VAL A 3 -7.94 4.86 1.00
N LEU A 4 -6.71 4.66 0.55
CA LEU A 4 -5.86 3.60 1.08
C LEU A 4 -5.08 4.15 2.27
N CYS A 5 -5.43 3.63 3.44
CA CYS A 5 -4.75 3.94 4.70
C CYS A 5 -4.01 2.72 5.20
N ALA A 6 -2.98 2.94 6.02
CA ALA A 6 -2.26 1.87 6.69
C ALA A 6 -1.98 2.25 8.14
N ASP A 7 -2.03 1.23 9.00
CA ASP A 7 -1.68 1.31 10.42
C ASP A 7 -0.17 1.10 10.59
N LEU A 8 0.55 2.15 10.98
CA LEU A 8 1.99 2.12 11.20
C LEU A 8 2.40 1.18 12.34
N LYS A 9 1.45 0.88 13.25
CA LYS A 9 1.65 0.10 14.46
C LYS A 9 0.91 -1.24 14.42
N ALA A 10 0.42 -1.66 13.25
CA ALA A 10 -0.22 -2.97 13.07
C ALA A 10 0.63 -4.13 13.63
N TRP A 11 1.95 -4.08 13.37
CA TRP A 11 2.92 -5.08 13.84
C TRP A 11 3.00 -5.16 15.38
N GLU A 12 2.78 -4.04 16.08
CA GLU A 12 2.86 -3.96 17.53
C GLU A 12 1.55 -4.39 18.19
N LYS A 13 0.42 -4.01 17.58
CA LYS A 13 -0.92 -4.22 18.15
C LYS A 13 -1.36 -5.68 18.14
N ASN A 14 -1.17 -6.38 17.01
CA ASN A 14 -1.72 -7.74 16.85
C ASN A 14 -0.98 -8.57 15.78
N ALA A 15 0.36 -8.63 15.85
CA ALA A 15 1.13 -9.48 14.95
C ALA A 15 0.63 -10.93 14.93
N ALA A 16 0.38 -11.54 16.10
CA ALA A 16 -0.11 -12.91 16.20
C ALA A 16 -1.45 -13.13 15.48
N GLY A 17 -2.34 -12.14 15.50
CA GLY A 17 -3.64 -12.22 14.82
C GLY A 17 -3.53 -12.41 13.31
N TYR A 18 -2.50 -11.84 12.68
CA TYR A 18 -2.24 -12.02 11.24
C TYR A 18 -1.74 -13.43 10.90
N TRP A 19 -1.12 -14.11 11.88
CA TRP A 19 -0.54 -15.44 11.74
C TRP A 19 -1.38 -16.55 12.38
N ARG A 20 -2.61 -16.25 12.83
CA ARG A 20 -3.48 -17.20 13.55
C ARG A 20 -3.75 -18.53 12.84
N ASN A 21 -3.64 -18.55 11.51
CA ASN A 21 -3.86 -19.73 10.68
C ASN A 21 -2.56 -20.49 10.35
N ALA A 22 -1.40 -19.96 10.74
CA ALA A 22 -0.12 -20.62 10.54
C ALA A 22 0.10 -21.72 11.60
N PRO A 23 0.90 -22.76 11.32
CA PRO A 23 1.28 -23.74 12.33
C PRO A 23 1.93 -23.08 13.56
N GLN A 24 1.74 -23.64 14.75
CA GLN A 24 2.23 -23.04 16.00
C GLN A 24 3.73 -22.73 15.95
N ALA A 25 4.55 -23.68 15.48
CA ALA A 25 6.00 -23.49 15.35
C ALA A 25 6.38 -22.31 14.43
N VAL A 26 5.55 -21.98 13.44
CA VAL A 26 5.75 -20.82 12.56
C VAL A 26 5.37 -19.53 13.29
N GLN A 27 4.28 -19.54 14.06
CA GLN A 27 3.88 -18.39 14.88
C GLN A 27 4.94 -18.06 15.94
N ASP A 28 5.43 -19.09 16.64
CA ASP A 28 6.44 -18.98 17.71
C ASP A 28 7.74 -18.34 17.21
N PHE A 29 8.07 -18.54 15.93
CA PHE A 29 9.23 -17.92 15.29
C PHE A 29 8.92 -16.52 14.73
N LEU A 30 7.85 -16.39 13.94
CA LEU A 30 7.60 -15.16 13.17
C LEU A 30 7.10 -14.00 14.01
N VAL A 31 6.25 -14.24 15.02
CA VAL A 31 5.67 -13.16 15.81
C VAL A 31 6.76 -12.39 16.58
N PRO A 32 7.71 -13.04 17.28
CA PRO A 32 8.84 -12.34 17.90
C PRO A 32 9.76 -11.70 16.86
N ALA A 33 10.01 -12.36 15.72
CA ALA A 33 10.87 -11.83 14.66
C ALA A 33 10.31 -10.54 14.05
N ILE A 34 8.98 -10.44 13.89
CA ILE A 34 8.30 -9.21 13.46
C ILE A 34 8.55 -8.08 14.45
N ALA A 35 8.34 -8.33 15.74
CA ALA A 35 8.59 -7.31 16.76
C ALA A 35 10.06 -6.84 16.73
N GLN A 36 11.00 -7.77 16.65
CA GLN A 36 12.42 -7.45 16.54
C GLN A 36 12.75 -6.66 15.26
N TYR A 37 12.11 -7.00 14.14
CA TYR A 37 12.38 -6.36 12.85
C TYR A 37 11.88 -4.91 12.78
N TYR A 38 10.76 -4.58 13.42
CA TYR A 38 10.17 -3.23 13.33
C TYR A 38 10.52 -2.32 14.50
N THR A 39 10.90 -2.84 15.67
CA THR A 39 11.21 -2.01 16.85
C THR A 39 12.33 -1.00 16.56
N GLY A 40 12.05 0.29 16.80
CA GLY A 40 12.99 1.39 16.56
C GLY A 40 13.34 1.64 15.09
N ARG A 41 12.52 1.15 14.15
CA ARG A 41 12.74 1.28 12.70
C ARG A 41 11.53 1.90 12.01
N GLU A 42 11.22 3.14 12.35
CA GLU A 42 10.04 3.88 11.88
C GLU A 42 9.99 4.03 10.36
N SER A 43 11.15 4.23 9.71
CA SER A 43 11.22 4.27 8.24
C SER A 43 10.77 2.96 7.62
N VAL A 44 11.19 1.82 8.19
CA VAL A 44 10.80 0.48 7.72
C VAL A 44 9.31 0.25 7.95
N GLN A 45 8.77 0.65 9.10
CA GLN A 45 7.32 0.59 9.38
C GLN A 45 6.53 1.32 8.30
N ARG A 46 6.91 2.57 8.00
CA ARG A 46 6.29 3.39 6.95
C ARG A 46 6.41 2.76 5.57
N ASP A 47 7.61 2.32 5.20
CA ASP A 47 7.88 1.82 3.86
C ASP A 47 7.14 0.51 3.58
N GLU A 48 6.95 -0.35 4.59
CA GLU A 48 6.13 -1.56 4.44
C GLU A 48 4.64 -1.25 4.32
N CYS A 49 4.15 -0.24 5.02
CA CYS A 49 2.79 0.28 4.79
C CYS A 49 2.63 0.75 3.34
N MET A 50 3.60 1.51 2.80
CA MET A 50 3.57 1.97 1.41
C MET A 50 3.61 0.81 0.40
N ARG A 51 4.49 -0.18 0.60
CA ARG A 51 4.55 -1.38 -0.25
C ARG A 51 3.22 -2.13 -0.25
N SER A 52 2.67 -2.37 0.93
CA SER A 52 1.40 -3.08 1.09
C SER A 52 0.25 -2.35 0.41
N CYS A 53 0.14 -1.03 0.63
CA CYS A 53 -0.86 -0.20 -0.05
C CYS A 53 -0.67 -0.15 -1.56
N GLY A 54 0.58 -0.09 -2.05
CA GLY A 54 0.89 -0.12 -3.49
C GLY A 54 0.40 -1.42 -4.15
N LEU A 55 0.68 -2.57 -3.53
CA LEU A 55 0.21 -3.87 -4.01
C LEU A 55 -1.32 -3.98 -3.98
N ALA A 56 -1.94 -3.58 -2.88
CA ALA A 56 -3.40 -3.59 -2.73
C ALA A 56 -4.08 -2.65 -3.72
N GLY A 57 -3.56 -1.43 -3.90
CA GLY A 57 -4.10 -0.45 -4.82
C GLY A 57 -3.96 -0.88 -6.28
N GLN A 58 -2.80 -1.43 -6.69
CA GLN A 58 -2.64 -1.98 -8.03
C GLN A 58 -3.62 -3.13 -8.29
N THR A 59 -3.78 -4.04 -7.31
CA THR A 59 -4.74 -5.14 -7.40
C THR A 59 -6.16 -4.63 -7.57
N LEU A 60 -6.55 -3.61 -6.80
CA LEU A 60 -7.86 -2.98 -6.89
C LEU A 60 -8.10 -2.33 -8.26
N MET A 61 -7.10 -1.63 -8.82
CA MET A 61 -7.21 -1.02 -10.14
C MET A 61 -7.34 -2.07 -11.26
N LEU A 62 -6.58 -3.17 -11.19
CA LEU A 62 -6.70 -4.28 -12.13
C LEU A 62 -8.07 -4.95 -12.04
N ALA A 63 -8.57 -5.18 -10.83
CA ALA A 63 -9.91 -5.73 -10.61
C ALA A 63 -11.00 -4.81 -11.16
N ALA A 64 -10.91 -3.49 -10.90
CA ALA A 64 -11.83 -2.51 -11.47
C ALA A 64 -11.84 -2.58 -13.00
N LYS A 65 -10.65 -2.68 -13.63
CA LYS A 65 -10.54 -2.80 -15.08
C LYS A 65 -11.18 -4.09 -15.61
N ALA A 66 -10.96 -5.23 -14.96
CA ALA A 66 -11.57 -6.51 -15.32
C ALA A 66 -13.11 -6.46 -15.23
N MET A 67 -13.66 -5.62 -14.35
CA MET A 67 -15.10 -5.39 -14.18
C MET A 67 -15.66 -4.31 -15.12
N GLY A 68 -14.87 -3.79 -16.07
CA GLY A 68 -15.29 -2.75 -17.00
C GLY A 68 -15.44 -1.37 -16.38
N TYR A 69 -14.65 -1.07 -15.35
CA TYR A 69 -14.46 0.28 -14.80
C TYR A 69 -13.07 0.82 -15.18
N ASP A 70 -12.92 2.14 -15.08
CA ASP A 70 -11.62 2.80 -15.10
C ASP A 70 -11.28 3.29 -13.70
N SER A 71 -9.98 3.50 -13.47
CA SER A 71 -9.46 3.95 -12.18
C SER A 71 -8.31 4.94 -12.34
N CYS A 72 -8.17 5.84 -11.36
CA CYS A 72 -7.08 6.82 -11.29
C CYS A 72 -6.49 6.83 -9.88
N PRO A 73 -5.23 6.40 -9.68
CA PRO A 73 -4.52 6.60 -8.42
C PRO A 73 -4.11 8.08 -8.31
N MET A 74 -4.24 8.66 -7.12
CA MET A 74 -4.00 10.08 -6.88
C MET A 74 -3.25 10.26 -5.57
N ASP A 75 -2.27 11.16 -5.58
CA ASP A 75 -1.50 11.66 -4.42
C ASP A 75 -1.46 13.21 -4.36
N GLY A 76 -1.96 13.89 -5.38
CA GLY A 76 -2.00 15.36 -5.47
C GLY A 76 -3.12 16.04 -4.65
N PHE A 77 -3.31 15.64 -3.40
CA PHE A 77 -4.31 16.20 -2.48
C PHE A 77 -3.68 16.62 -1.14
N ASP A 78 -4.43 17.37 -0.32
CA ASP A 78 -4.01 17.72 1.04
C ASP A 78 -4.27 16.53 1.98
N PHE A 79 -3.18 15.82 2.33
CA PHE A 79 -3.22 14.65 3.20
C PHE A 79 -3.81 14.96 4.58
N ASP A 80 -3.48 16.11 5.17
CA ASP A 80 -3.94 16.48 6.51
C ASP A 80 -5.43 16.83 6.49
N ALA A 81 -5.90 17.50 5.44
CA ALA A 81 -7.32 17.79 5.26
C ALA A 81 -8.15 16.52 5.09
N VAL A 82 -7.66 15.56 4.29
CA VAL A 82 -8.33 14.26 4.12
C VAL A 82 -8.28 13.46 5.42
N ALA A 83 -7.15 13.43 6.12
CA ALA A 83 -7.01 12.74 7.41
C ALA A 83 -8.02 13.28 8.43
N ARG A 84 -8.19 14.60 8.54
CA ARG A 84 -9.23 15.22 9.37
C ARG A 84 -10.64 14.82 8.93
N LEU A 85 -10.91 14.84 7.63
CA LEU A 85 -12.24 14.51 7.08
C LEU A 85 -12.67 13.07 7.41
N ILE A 86 -11.73 12.12 7.36
CA ILE A 86 -12.02 10.70 7.62
C ILE A 86 -11.80 10.28 9.09
N ASN A 87 -11.47 11.24 9.97
CA ASN A 87 -11.06 10.98 11.36
C ASN A 87 -9.95 9.93 11.45
N LEU A 88 -8.89 10.11 10.65
CA LEU A 88 -7.78 9.17 10.60
C LEU A 88 -7.11 9.06 11.98
N PRO A 89 -6.91 7.84 12.50
CA PRO A 89 -6.16 7.66 13.74
C PRO A 89 -4.72 8.17 13.62
N ALA A 90 -4.15 8.66 14.73
CA ALA A 90 -2.83 9.28 14.75
C ALA A 90 -1.67 8.33 14.38
N ASP A 91 -1.88 7.02 14.52
CA ASP A 91 -0.93 5.97 14.16
C ASP A 91 -1.19 5.38 12.76
N HIS A 92 -2.06 6.01 11.98
CA HIS A 92 -2.29 5.67 10.60
C HIS A 92 -1.75 6.75 9.67
N LEU A 93 -1.49 6.34 8.44
CA LEU A 93 -1.17 7.24 7.35
C LEU A 93 -2.10 6.98 6.16
N ILE A 94 -2.18 7.96 5.26
CA ILE A 94 -2.77 7.79 3.93
C ILE A 94 -1.64 7.51 2.96
N SER A 95 -1.77 6.47 2.14
CA SER A 95 -0.82 6.14 1.08
C SER A 95 -1.17 6.91 -0.19
N PHE A 96 -2.34 6.63 -0.76
CA PHE A 96 -2.91 7.32 -1.90
C PHE A 96 -4.42 7.05 -1.98
N MET A 97 -5.11 7.75 -2.88
CA MET A 97 -6.53 7.52 -3.16
C MET A 97 -6.71 6.92 -4.55
N ILE A 98 -7.83 6.22 -4.76
CA ILE A 98 -8.20 5.69 -6.08
C ILE A 98 -9.63 6.14 -6.39
N ALA A 99 -9.78 6.94 -7.44
CA ALA A 99 -11.07 7.15 -8.07
C ALA A 99 -11.39 5.93 -8.95
N ILE A 100 -12.61 5.40 -8.85
CA ILE A 100 -13.09 4.27 -9.65
C ILE A 100 -14.46 4.64 -10.19
N GLY A 101 -14.70 4.45 -11.48
CA GLY A 101 -15.95 4.80 -12.12
C GLY A 101 -16.02 4.34 -13.58
N LYS A 102 -17.14 4.64 -14.25
CA LYS A 102 -17.26 4.41 -15.69
C LYS A 102 -16.52 5.53 -16.42
N GLY A 103 -15.63 5.15 -17.33
CA GLY A 103 -14.95 6.11 -18.21
C GLY A 103 -15.97 6.92 -19.01
N THR A 104 -15.73 8.22 -19.10
CA THR A 104 -16.53 9.14 -19.92
C THR A 104 -15.94 9.36 -21.32
N LYS A 105 -14.69 8.94 -21.51
CA LYS A 105 -13.93 8.97 -22.75
C LYS A 105 -12.77 7.97 -22.67
N GLU A 106 -12.18 7.69 -23.82
CA GLU A 106 -10.95 6.90 -23.89
C GLU A 106 -9.79 7.55 -23.14
N ALA A 107 -8.92 6.70 -22.58
CA ALA A 107 -7.70 7.16 -21.93
C ALA A 107 -6.75 7.79 -22.96
N TRP A 108 -6.03 8.83 -22.54
CA TRP A 108 -4.94 9.37 -23.34
C TRP A 108 -3.82 8.33 -23.51
N PRO A 109 -3.01 8.42 -24.58
CA PRO A 109 -1.81 7.60 -24.72
C PRO A 109 -0.89 7.77 -23.50
N ARG A 110 -0.16 6.70 -23.15
CA ARG A 110 0.86 6.81 -22.10
C ARG A 110 1.92 7.84 -22.52
N PRO A 111 2.36 8.72 -21.61
CA PRO A 111 3.29 9.80 -21.96
C PRO A 111 4.69 9.30 -22.34
N GLY A 112 5.08 8.11 -21.85
CA GLY A 112 6.36 7.46 -22.14
C GLY A 112 6.78 6.51 -21.01
N GLN A 113 7.79 5.69 -21.28
CA GLN A 113 8.47 4.86 -20.28
C GLN A 113 9.99 5.06 -20.45
N LEU A 114 10.74 4.92 -19.36
CA LEU A 114 12.21 4.88 -19.47
C LEU A 114 12.65 3.66 -20.29
N PRO A 115 13.77 3.76 -21.03
CA PRO A 115 14.39 2.61 -21.69
C PRO A 115 14.67 1.45 -20.73
N TYR A 116 14.60 0.22 -21.23
CA TYR A 116 14.75 -1.01 -20.43
C TYR A 116 16.06 -1.06 -19.65
N ASP A 117 17.16 -0.70 -20.31
CA ASP A 117 18.52 -0.67 -19.76
C ASP A 117 18.72 0.39 -18.66
N GLN A 118 17.80 1.33 -18.50
CA GLN A 118 17.80 2.28 -17.39
C GLN A 118 17.05 1.78 -16.16
N VAL A 119 16.19 0.77 -16.31
CA VAL A 119 15.33 0.25 -15.23
C VAL A 119 15.63 -1.20 -14.86
N VAL A 120 16.36 -1.93 -15.70
CA VAL A 120 16.82 -3.29 -15.42
C VAL A 120 18.34 -3.30 -15.43
N ILE A 121 18.91 -3.61 -14.27
CA ILE A 121 20.36 -3.69 -14.07
C ILE A 121 20.69 -5.09 -13.61
N GLU A 122 21.61 -5.74 -14.33
CA GLU A 122 22.01 -7.10 -14.04
C GLU A 122 23.13 -7.12 -12.99
N ASN A 123 22.93 -7.87 -11.92
CA ASN A 123 23.91 -8.22 -10.88
C ASN A 123 24.35 -7.09 -9.91
N ARG A 124 24.60 -5.85 -10.34
CA ARG A 124 25.11 -4.77 -9.46
C ARG A 124 24.69 -3.37 -9.92
N PHE A 125 24.42 -2.48 -8.96
CA PHE A 125 24.12 -1.06 -9.17
C PHE A 125 25.37 -0.18 -8.98
#